data_AF-A0A967UKP2-F1
#
_entry.id   AF-A0A967UKP2-F1
#
_cell.length_a   1.000
_cell.length_b   1.000
_cell.length_c   1.000
_cell.angle_alpha   90.00
_cell.angle_beta   90.00
_cell.angle_gamma   90.00
#
_symmetry.space_group_name_H-M   'P 1'
#
loop_
_entity.id
_entity.type
_entity.pdbx_description
1 polymer ?
#
loop_
_entity_poly.entity_id
_entity_poly.type
_entity_poly.pdbx_seq_one_letter_code
_entity_poly.pdbx_strand_id
1 'polypeptide(L)'
;MWAENKGQKTLLDVVIKLDLTALKEKIHELYPNQEIKVHGTETGIVLSGTVSGPEVAEQVIRLAQSFLPVEGEGRGSGSGRSETGKSGARIGVTNLLKVGGIQQVMLEVKFAEVRRNWGKDWQAALAINDIGEKQWAGAFGVGNLGVSDQGELNVDPGSILINFVDNAANIFVRNSDVSAALTFLETEGLSRTLAEPRLVTQSGQEASFLAGGEFPIQRLQEEGTIDIEFKEFGVGLVFTPVVLSDGRISLRVQPSVSEVSGITAISGGNQVNIPLPQFVTRKLETTVQLYDGQTLALAGLLQDSVRETVTKIPFLGDIPILGPLFRSTGYQQEKTDLLVSVTPHLVEPMQKDELRYPGQNFVPPNWFEFYLEGRLEGRPAPQPMAMAEDTETMEETEDAALIPVDTATTTSFLGGGLEGQFGHSRSTIR
;
A
#
# COMPACT_ATOMS: atom_id res chain seq x y z
N MET A 1 -64.92 -3.24 41.92
CA MET A 1 -66.33 -3.53 42.28
C MET A 1 -66.72 -2.71 43.49
N TRP A 2 -67.96 -2.27 43.60
CA TRP A 2 -68.44 -1.49 44.76
C TRP A 2 -68.88 -2.41 45.90
N ALA A 3 -68.49 -2.05 47.12
CA ALA A 3 -69.13 -2.48 48.35
C ALA A 3 -69.33 -1.21 49.20
N GLU A 4 -70.58 -0.89 49.52
CA GLU A 4 -70.93 0.34 50.23
C GLU A 4 -70.74 0.15 51.73
N ASN A 5 -69.61 0.62 52.27
CA ASN A 5 -69.43 0.76 53.71
C ASN A 5 -68.64 2.04 54.05
N LYS A 6 -68.89 2.55 55.25
CA LYS A 6 -68.69 3.96 55.61
C LYS A 6 -67.21 4.37 55.69
N GLY A 7 -66.86 5.44 54.98
CA GLY A 7 -65.84 6.40 55.44
C GLY A 7 -64.37 6.14 55.09
N GLN A 8 -64.01 5.03 54.43
CA GLN A 8 -62.62 4.84 53.93
C GLN A 8 -62.56 4.97 52.41
N LYS A 9 -61.92 6.04 51.94
CA LYS A 9 -61.52 6.19 50.53
C LYS A 9 -60.20 5.43 50.31
N THR A 10 -60.28 4.16 49.94
CA THR A 10 -59.10 3.39 49.55
C THR A 10 -58.64 3.86 48.17
N LEU A 11 -57.46 4.48 48.11
CA LEU A 11 -56.83 4.91 46.87
C LEU A 11 -56.04 3.72 46.31
N LEU A 12 -56.59 3.10 45.26
CA LEU A 12 -55.99 1.96 44.57
C LEU A 12 -55.17 2.47 43.39
N ASP A 13 -53.85 2.39 43.51
CA ASP A 13 -52.95 2.56 42.38
C ASP A 13 -52.91 1.24 41.58
N VAL A 14 -53.19 1.32 40.27
CA VAL A 14 -53.33 0.15 39.39
C VAL A 14 -52.34 0.27 38.24
N VAL A 15 -51.14 -0.25 38.47
CA VAL A 15 -50.07 -0.28 37.47
C VAL A 15 -50.32 -1.43 36.49
N ILE A 16 -50.78 -1.10 35.29
CA ILE A 16 -50.89 -2.06 34.19
C ILE A 16 -49.50 -2.26 33.58
N LYS A 17 -49.00 -3.49 33.58
CA LYS A 17 -47.73 -3.86 32.93
C LYS A 17 -48.02 -4.62 31.64
N LEU A 18 -47.28 -4.31 30.58
CA LEU A 18 -47.35 -5.04 29.32
C LEU A 18 -46.80 -6.48 29.50
N ASP A 19 -47.50 -7.48 29.00
CA ASP A 19 -46.96 -8.85 28.96
C ASP A 19 -45.95 -8.96 27.82
N LEU A 20 -44.73 -9.35 28.18
CA LEU A 20 -43.57 -9.46 27.28
C LEU A 20 -43.08 -10.90 27.14
N THR A 21 -43.81 -11.87 27.69
CA THR A 21 -43.40 -13.28 27.72
C THR A 21 -43.28 -13.83 26.29
N ALA A 22 -44.33 -13.66 25.48
CA ALA A 22 -44.34 -14.09 24.07
C ALA A 22 -43.26 -13.38 23.20
N LEU A 23 -42.98 -12.10 23.45
CA LEU A 23 -41.92 -11.38 22.73
C LEU A 23 -40.53 -11.91 23.10
N LYS A 24 -40.28 -12.21 24.38
CA LYS A 24 -39.02 -12.80 24.84
C LYS A 24 -38.79 -14.19 24.26
N GLU A 25 -39.81 -15.04 24.28
CA GLU A 25 -39.76 -16.37 23.65
C GLU A 25 -39.47 -16.25 22.15
N LYS A 26 -40.18 -15.37 21.42
CA LYS A 26 -39.98 -15.22 19.97
C LYS A 26 -38.60 -14.67 19.61
N ILE A 27 -38.05 -13.75 20.41
CA ILE A 27 -36.67 -13.27 20.22
C ILE A 27 -35.66 -14.40 20.48
N HIS A 28 -35.85 -15.21 21.52
CA HIS A 28 -34.94 -16.31 21.84
C HIS A 28 -35.01 -17.46 20.83
N GLU A 29 -36.20 -17.74 20.27
CA GLU A 29 -36.42 -18.71 19.19
C GLU A 29 -35.71 -18.30 17.89
N LEU A 30 -35.81 -17.02 17.50
CA LEU A 30 -35.22 -16.51 16.25
C LEU A 30 -33.73 -16.18 16.37
N TYR A 31 -33.27 -15.80 17.57
CA TYR A 31 -31.90 -15.34 17.83
C TYR A 31 -31.29 -16.00 19.09
N PRO A 32 -31.15 -17.34 19.12
CA PRO A 32 -30.72 -18.07 20.32
C PRO A 32 -29.31 -17.67 20.81
N ASN A 33 -28.46 -17.20 19.91
CA ASN A 33 -27.07 -16.82 20.18
C ASN A 33 -26.88 -15.32 20.51
N GLN A 34 -27.95 -14.53 20.61
CA GLN A 34 -27.86 -13.08 20.88
C GLN A 34 -28.25 -12.76 22.32
N GLU A 35 -27.44 -11.96 23.03
CA GLU A 35 -27.77 -11.49 24.38
C GLU A 35 -28.76 -10.31 24.35
N ILE A 36 -30.02 -10.57 24.01
CA ILE A 36 -31.09 -9.55 23.98
C ILE A 36 -31.93 -9.62 25.26
N LYS A 37 -32.00 -8.51 25.98
CA LYS A 37 -32.82 -8.30 27.17
C LYS A 37 -33.99 -7.38 26.83
N VAL A 38 -35.19 -7.79 27.22
CA VAL A 38 -36.44 -7.06 26.98
C VAL A 38 -37.04 -6.62 28.31
N HIS A 39 -37.21 -5.31 28.48
CA HIS A 39 -37.79 -4.70 29.67
C HIS A 39 -39.05 -3.90 29.28
N GLY A 40 -40.08 -3.97 30.10
CA GLY A 40 -41.28 -3.14 29.94
C GLY A 40 -41.16 -1.86 30.76
N THR A 41 -41.55 -0.74 30.18
CA THR A 41 -41.72 0.54 30.87
C THR A 41 -43.19 0.97 30.81
N GLU A 42 -43.56 2.00 31.57
CA GLU A 42 -44.88 2.64 31.49
C GLU A 42 -45.20 3.18 30.08
N THR A 43 -44.16 3.40 29.28
CA THR A 43 -44.22 4.03 27.95
C THR A 43 -43.84 3.07 26.81
N GLY A 44 -43.80 1.76 27.05
CA GLY A 44 -43.58 0.74 26.01
C GLY A 44 -42.49 -0.28 26.35
N ILE A 45 -41.59 -0.52 25.39
CA ILE A 45 -40.58 -1.59 25.45
C ILE A 45 -39.18 -1.00 25.35
N VAL A 46 -38.29 -1.43 26.23
CA VAL A 46 -36.85 -1.17 26.16
C VAL A 46 -36.14 -2.45 25.75
N LEU A 47 -35.40 -2.39 24.65
CA LEU A 47 -34.51 -3.45 24.18
C LEU A 47 -33.08 -3.09 24.58
N SER A 48 -32.36 -3.97 25.27
CA SER A 48 -30.97 -3.76 25.67
C SER A 48 -30.14 -5.03 25.53
N GLY A 49 -28.81 -4.90 25.46
CA GLY A 49 -27.91 -6.04 25.27
C GLY A 49 -27.04 -5.89 24.02
N THR A 50 -26.57 -7.00 23.45
CA THR A 50 -25.61 -7.01 22.34
C THR A 50 -26.10 -7.86 21.18
N VAL A 51 -25.96 -7.34 19.95
CA VAL A 51 -26.40 -8.00 18.70
C VAL A 51 -25.30 -8.00 17.64
N SER A 52 -25.12 -9.09 16.89
CA SER A 52 -23.99 -9.24 15.94
C SER A 52 -23.95 -8.27 14.75
N GLY A 53 -25.01 -7.51 14.48
CA GLY A 53 -25.07 -6.60 13.33
C GLY A 53 -26.27 -5.63 13.38
N PRO A 54 -26.22 -4.52 12.62
CA PRO A 54 -27.30 -3.52 12.58
C PRO A 54 -28.60 -4.08 11.99
N GLU A 55 -28.54 -5.04 11.06
CA GLU A 55 -29.71 -5.69 10.47
C GLU A 55 -30.51 -6.46 11.51
N VAL A 56 -29.81 -7.13 12.44
CA VAL A 56 -30.42 -7.87 13.56
C VAL A 56 -31.08 -6.89 14.53
N ALA A 57 -30.42 -5.77 14.86
CA ALA A 57 -31.01 -4.72 15.70
C ALA A 57 -32.34 -4.23 15.10
N GLU A 58 -32.34 -3.89 13.81
CA GLU A 58 -33.49 -3.44 13.05
C GLU A 58 -34.63 -4.46 12.99
N GLN A 59 -34.32 -5.75 12.79
CA GLN A 59 -35.32 -6.82 12.79
C GLN A 59 -35.93 -7.03 14.17
N VAL A 60 -35.13 -6.96 15.25
CA VAL A 60 -35.62 -7.08 16.64
C VAL A 60 -36.47 -5.86 17.03
N ILE A 61 -36.13 -4.65 16.58
CA ILE A 61 -36.95 -3.44 16.81
C ILE A 61 -38.31 -3.58 16.11
N ARG A 62 -38.34 -3.98 14.83
CA ARG A 62 -39.61 -4.23 14.12
C ARG A 62 -40.46 -5.32 14.78
N LEU A 63 -39.83 -6.39 15.26
CA LEU A 63 -40.52 -7.43 16.01
C LEU A 63 -41.13 -6.84 17.29
N ALA A 64 -40.35 -6.12 18.11
CA ALA A 64 -40.87 -5.48 19.33
C ALA A 64 -42.00 -4.48 19.07
N GLN A 65 -41.93 -3.70 17.98
CA GLN A 65 -42.99 -2.78 17.57
C GLN A 65 -44.31 -3.51 17.28
N SER A 66 -44.27 -4.72 16.71
CA SER A 66 -45.48 -5.50 16.42
C SER A 66 -46.20 -6.04 17.67
N PHE A 67 -45.53 -6.07 18.83
CA PHE A 67 -46.13 -6.45 20.13
C PHE A 67 -46.65 -5.26 20.94
N LEU A 68 -46.44 -4.02 20.47
CA LEU A 68 -47.07 -2.86 21.09
C LEU A 68 -48.54 -2.77 20.65
N PRO A 69 -49.47 -2.42 21.57
CA PRO A 69 -50.84 -2.14 21.18
C PRO A 69 -50.84 -0.91 20.26
N VAL A 70 -51.43 -1.06 19.07
CA VAL A 70 -51.67 0.06 18.16
C VAL A 70 -52.54 1.08 18.91
N GLU A 71 -52.07 2.32 19.07
CA GLU A 71 -52.90 3.41 19.57
C GLU A 71 -54.15 3.49 18.69
N GLY A 72 -55.31 3.23 19.28
CA GLY A 72 -56.53 3.00 18.51
C GLY A 72 -56.86 4.19 17.62
N GLU A 73 -57.11 3.91 16.33
CA GLU A 73 -57.68 4.88 15.40
C GLU A 73 -59.06 5.34 15.90
N GLY A 74 -59.05 6.38 16.72
CA GLY A 74 -60.24 7.11 17.08
C GLY A 74 -60.82 7.72 15.80
N ARG A 75 -61.91 7.12 15.30
CA ARG A 75 -62.70 7.63 14.16
C ARG A 75 -63.08 9.09 14.38
N GLY A 76 -62.24 9.99 13.87
CA GLY A 76 -62.36 11.44 14.03
C GLY A 76 -62.32 12.12 12.67
N SER A 77 -63.47 12.19 12.00
CA SER A 77 -63.64 13.05 10.83
C SER A 77 -63.46 14.51 11.24
N GLY A 78 -62.31 15.11 10.94
CA GLY A 78 -62.03 16.49 11.33
C GLY A 78 -60.78 17.08 10.70
N SER A 79 -60.97 17.86 9.63
CA SER A 79 -60.00 18.89 9.24
C SER A 79 -59.84 19.88 10.40
N GLY A 80 -58.69 19.85 11.09
CA GLY A 80 -58.50 20.66 12.31
C GLY A 80 -57.04 20.75 12.74
N ARG A 81 -56.42 21.89 12.47
CA ARG A 81 -55.07 22.29 12.94
C ARG A 81 -55.08 22.43 14.47
N SER A 82 -54.17 21.75 15.18
CA SER A 82 -53.92 22.02 16.60
C SER A 82 -52.49 21.67 17.03
N GLU A 83 -51.65 22.69 17.16
CA GLU A 83 -50.45 22.65 17.98
C GLU A 83 -50.82 23.07 19.41
N THR A 84 -51.09 22.15 20.33
CA THR A 84 -50.94 22.45 21.78
C THR A 84 -50.71 21.19 22.60
N GLY A 85 -49.64 21.19 23.39
CA GLY A 85 -49.11 20.03 24.11
C GLY A 85 -50.12 19.27 24.98
N LYS A 86 -50.53 18.09 24.49
CA LYS A 86 -50.82 16.94 25.33
C LYS A 86 -49.76 15.88 25.08
N SER A 87 -48.84 15.74 26.03
CA SER A 87 -47.88 14.63 26.08
C SER A 87 -48.60 13.34 26.46
N GLY A 88 -49.42 12.81 25.55
CA GLY A 88 -49.72 11.38 25.55
C GLY A 88 -48.39 10.65 25.43
N ALA A 89 -48.08 9.78 26.39
CA ALA A 89 -46.83 9.04 26.38
C ALA A 89 -46.85 8.09 25.18
N ARG A 90 -46.16 8.48 24.10
CA ARG A 90 -46.03 7.66 22.89
C ARG A 90 -45.53 6.28 23.27
N ILE A 91 -46.40 5.28 23.20
CA ILE A 91 -46.04 3.89 23.47
C ILE A 91 -45.07 3.47 22.39
N GLY A 92 -43.80 3.27 22.76
CA GLY A 92 -42.71 3.16 21.80
C GLY A 92 -41.67 2.10 22.17
N VAL A 93 -40.90 1.69 21.17
CA VAL A 93 -39.71 0.86 21.38
C VAL A 93 -38.50 1.77 21.55
N THR A 94 -37.91 1.76 22.75
CA THR A 94 -36.62 2.40 23.03
C THR A 94 -35.50 1.40 22.73
N ASN A 95 -34.70 1.70 21.71
CA ASN A 95 -33.54 0.88 21.34
C ASN A 95 -32.30 1.27 22.17
N LEU A 96 -31.85 0.37 23.04
CA LEU A 96 -30.55 0.41 23.74
C LEU A 96 -29.68 -0.82 23.37
N LEU A 97 -29.97 -1.49 22.26
CA LEU A 97 -29.14 -2.58 21.74
C LEU A 97 -27.79 -1.99 21.27
N LYS A 98 -26.70 -2.61 21.71
CA LYS A 98 -25.37 -2.34 21.18
C LYS A 98 -25.08 -3.31 20.05
N VAL A 99 -24.70 -2.79 18.88
CA VAL A 99 -24.11 -3.65 17.83
C VAL A 99 -22.74 -4.11 18.34
N GLY A 100 -22.56 -5.42 18.45
CA GLY A 100 -21.36 -6.06 18.96
C GLY A 100 -20.28 -6.16 17.89
N GLY A 101 -19.11 -5.61 18.19
CA GLY A 101 -17.94 -5.65 17.32
C GLY A 101 -17.91 -4.52 16.29
N ILE A 102 -16.87 -3.69 16.34
CA ILE A 102 -16.37 -3.03 15.13
C ILE A 102 -15.69 -4.11 14.30
N GLN A 103 -16.39 -4.65 13.32
CA GLN A 103 -15.80 -5.63 12.40
C GLN A 103 -14.80 -4.90 11.52
N GLN A 104 -13.52 -5.01 11.88
CA GLN A 104 -12.41 -4.49 11.09
C GLN A 104 -12.04 -5.51 10.03
N VAL A 105 -11.90 -5.04 8.80
CA VAL A 105 -11.46 -5.85 7.66
C VAL A 105 -10.10 -5.32 7.22
N MET A 106 -9.09 -6.17 7.32
CA MET A 106 -7.83 -6.01 6.61
C MET A 106 -8.00 -6.52 5.18
N LEU A 107 -7.60 -5.74 4.19
CA LEU A 107 -7.48 -6.21 2.81
C LEU A 107 -6.00 -6.35 2.45
N GLU A 108 -5.61 -7.55 2.04
CA GLU A 108 -4.35 -7.82 1.35
C GLU A 108 -4.62 -7.88 -0.15
N VAL A 109 -3.89 -7.09 -0.93
CA VAL A 109 -3.89 -7.17 -2.40
C VAL A 109 -2.51 -7.62 -2.85
N LYS A 110 -2.43 -8.44 -3.90
CA LYS A 110 -1.17 -8.80 -4.55
C LYS A 110 -1.24 -8.43 -6.02
N PHE A 111 -0.28 -7.63 -6.48
CA PHE A 111 0.05 -7.43 -7.89
C PHE A 111 1.32 -8.21 -8.19
N ALA A 112 1.24 -9.19 -9.07
CA ALA A 112 2.41 -9.89 -9.59
C ALA A 112 2.49 -9.66 -11.10
N GLU A 113 3.57 -9.00 -11.56
CA GLU A 113 3.84 -8.78 -12.98
C GLU A 113 5.22 -9.33 -13.34
N VAL A 114 5.31 -9.96 -14.52
CA VAL A 114 6.56 -10.41 -15.14
C VAL A 114 6.59 -9.88 -16.57
N ARG A 115 7.64 -9.13 -16.91
CA ARG A 115 7.94 -8.72 -18.28
C ARG A 115 9.16 -9.45 -18.79
N ARG A 116 9.08 -10.00 -19.99
CA ARG A 116 10.19 -10.58 -20.74
C ARG A 116 10.34 -9.85 -22.07
N ASN A 117 11.54 -9.39 -22.36
CA ASN A 117 11.90 -8.83 -23.65
C ASN A 117 12.97 -9.72 -24.29
N TRP A 118 12.83 -10.01 -25.58
CA TRP A 118 13.83 -10.69 -26.39
C TRP A 118 14.04 -9.92 -27.68
N GLY A 119 15.21 -9.30 -27.85
CA GLY A 119 15.65 -8.70 -29.10
C GLY A 119 16.72 -9.56 -29.80
N LYS A 120 16.64 -9.65 -31.13
CA LYS A 120 17.67 -10.22 -32.01
C LYS A 120 17.83 -9.31 -33.21
N ASP A 121 18.95 -8.59 -33.25
CA ASP A 121 19.29 -7.70 -34.35
C ASP A 121 20.50 -8.25 -35.12
N TRP A 122 20.24 -8.64 -36.37
CA TRP A 122 21.25 -8.88 -37.39
C TRP A 122 21.27 -7.65 -38.30
N GLN A 123 22.40 -6.95 -38.42
CA GLN A 123 22.52 -5.82 -39.34
C GLN A 123 23.71 -6.03 -40.26
N ALA A 124 23.49 -5.92 -41.57
CA ALA A 124 24.56 -5.97 -42.58
C ALA A 124 24.46 -4.73 -43.47
N ALA A 125 25.60 -4.07 -43.70
CA ALA A 125 25.70 -2.85 -44.48
C ALA A 125 26.87 -2.90 -45.45
N LEU A 126 26.70 -2.24 -46.59
CA LEU A 126 27.69 -2.13 -47.65
C LEU A 126 27.72 -0.68 -48.13
N ALA A 127 28.93 -0.15 -48.32
CA ALA A 127 29.16 1.17 -48.89
C ALA A 127 30.26 1.10 -49.96
N ILE A 128 30.13 1.95 -50.98
CA ILE A 128 31.13 2.12 -52.03
C ILE A 128 31.81 3.46 -51.73
N ASN A 129 33.10 3.40 -51.38
CA ASN A 129 33.81 4.50 -50.71
C ASN A 129 34.09 5.71 -51.62
N ASP A 130 33.89 5.56 -52.93
CA ASP A 130 34.20 6.54 -53.96
C ASP A 130 32.95 7.28 -54.49
N ILE A 131 31.76 6.98 -53.95
CA ILE A 131 30.49 7.67 -54.29
C ILE A 131 30.24 8.81 -53.29
N GLY A 132 30.99 9.90 -53.45
CA GLY A 132 30.79 11.15 -52.72
C GLY A 132 31.59 11.26 -51.42
N GLU A 133 32.12 12.46 -51.16
CA GLU A 133 33.02 12.71 -50.02
C GLU A 133 32.32 12.47 -48.66
N LYS A 134 32.87 11.55 -47.87
CA LYS A 134 32.76 11.51 -46.40
C LYS A 134 31.36 11.35 -45.78
N GLN A 135 30.43 10.59 -46.37
CA GLN A 135 29.17 10.27 -45.66
C GLN A 135 28.77 8.79 -45.70
N TRP A 136 29.13 8.07 -44.62
CA TRP A 136 28.54 6.77 -44.27
C TRP A 136 27.01 6.83 -44.04
N ALA A 137 26.44 8.03 -43.92
CA ALA A 137 25.00 8.29 -43.87
C ALA A 137 24.23 7.86 -45.14
N GLY A 138 24.90 7.38 -46.19
CA GLY A 138 24.30 6.76 -47.38
C GLY A 138 24.33 5.22 -47.40
N ALA A 139 24.84 4.53 -46.38
CA ALA A 139 24.90 3.07 -46.35
C ALA A 139 23.48 2.47 -46.23
N PHE A 140 23.08 1.64 -47.19
CA PHE A 140 21.73 1.07 -47.23
C PHE A 140 21.48 0.13 -46.04
N GLY A 141 20.55 0.51 -45.15
CA GLY A 141 19.92 -0.40 -44.18
C GLY A 141 20.47 -0.39 -42.75
N VAL A 142 21.19 0.66 -42.33
CA VAL A 142 21.78 0.76 -40.97
C VAL A 142 21.47 2.06 -40.24
N GLY A 143 21.32 1.94 -38.92
CA GLY A 143 21.45 3.06 -37.98
C GLY A 143 22.92 3.37 -37.69
N ASN A 144 23.18 4.25 -36.72
CA ASN A 144 24.55 4.70 -36.42
C ASN A 144 25.39 3.55 -35.82
N LEU A 145 26.28 2.94 -36.61
CA LEU A 145 27.06 1.72 -36.28
C LEU A 145 28.21 1.94 -35.26
N GLY A 146 27.97 2.69 -34.19
CA GLY A 146 29.02 3.05 -33.22
C GLY A 146 30.14 3.92 -33.81
N VAL A 147 29.93 4.48 -35.01
CA VAL A 147 30.80 5.49 -35.62
C VAL A 147 30.58 6.81 -34.90
N SER A 148 31.65 7.56 -34.68
CA SER A 148 31.59 8.86 -33.99
C SER A 148 30.63 9.84 -34.69
N ASP A 149 30.23 10.89 -33.97
CA ASP A 149 29.29 11.95 -34.39
C ASP A 149 29.72 12.75 -35.64
N GLN A 150 30.84 12.38 -36.28
CA GLN A 150 31.34 12.92 -37.55
C GLN A 150 31.31 11.91 -38.71
N GLY A 151 30.84 10.68 -38.50
CA GLY A 151 30.61 9.69 -39.56
C GLY A 151 31.86 9.09 -40.21
N GLU A 152 33.05 9.26 -39.62
CA GLU A 152 34.32 8.76 -40.15
C GLU A 152 34.79 7.47 -39.45
N LEU A 153 34.74 6.33 -40.17
CA LEU A 153 35.41 5.11 -39.76
C LEU A 153 36.92 5.18 -40.07
N ASN A 154 37.72 5.42 -39.04
CA ASN A 154 39.19 5.38 -39.09
C ASN A 154 39.72 3.93 -39.13
N VAL A 155 39.42 3.24 -40.22
CA VAL A 155 39.88 1.88 -40.53
C VAL A 155 40.72 1.96 -41.80
N ASP A 156 41.98 1.51 -41.77
CA ASP A 156 42.87 1.63 -42.93
C ASP A 156 42.40 0.73 -44.10
N PRO A 157 42.53 1.17 -45.38
CA PRO A 157 42.28 0.31 -46.53
C PRO A 157 43.12 -0.97 -46.47
N GLY A 158 42.46 -2.13 -46.60
CA GLY A 158 43.06 -3.45 -46.48
C GLY A 158 42.97 -4.07 -45.07
N SER A 159 42.35 -3.39 -44.10
CA SER A 159 42.22 -3.89 -42.73
C SER A 159 40.81 -4.39 -42.38
N ILE A 160 40.75 -5.24 -41.35
CA ILE A 160 39.54 -5.74 -40.72
C ILE A 160 39.55 -5.24 -39.26
N LEU A 161 38.48 -4.58 -38.84
CA LEU A 161 38.28 -4.17 -37.45
C LEU A 161 37.16 -5.04 -36.84
N ILE A 162 37.41 -5.59 -35.65
CA ILE A 162 36.38 -6.23 -34.83
C ILE A 162 36.30 -5.44 -33.52
N ASN A 163 35.11 -4.96 -33.16
CA ASN A 163 34.90 -4.16 -31.95
C ASN A 163 33.57 -4.50 -31.26
N PHE A 164 33.57 -4.40 -29.94
CA PHE A 164 32.41 -4.66 -29.08
C PHE A 164 31.97 -3.31 -28.47
N VAL A 165 31.03 -2.65 -29.13
CA VAL A 165 30.47 -1.35 -28.73
C VAL A 165 29.00 -1.56 -28.42
N ASP A 166 28.51 -0.99 -27.33
CA ASP A 166 27.12 -1.10 -26.86
C ASP A 166 26.60 -2.56 -26.77
N ASN A 167 27.49 -3.48 -26.37
CA ASN A 167 27.29 -4.93 -26.30
C ASN A 167 27.01 -5.64 -27.63
N ALA A 168 27.07 -4.94 -28.76
CA ALA A 168 26.98 -5.54 -30.09
C ALA A 168 28.36 -5.95 -30.61
N ALA A 169 28.44 -7.11 -31.28
CA ALA A 169 29.65 -7.54 -31.98
C ALA A 169 29.66 -6.93 -33.38
N ASN A 170 30.59 -6.00 -33.63
CA ASN A 170 30.72 -5.29 -34.91
C ASN A 170 31.97 -5.74 -35.66
N ILE A 171 31.81 -6.12 -36.92
CA ILE A 171 32.89 -6.49 -37.84
C ILE A 171 32.86 -5.51 -39.01
N PHE A 172 33.95 -4.79 -39.22
CA PHE A 172 34.14 -3.88 -40.35
C PHE A 172 35.27 -4.40 -41.25
N VAL A 173 35.04 -4.35 -42.56
CA VAL A 173 36.04 -4.65 -43.58
C VAL A 173 36.10 -3.45 -44.52
N ARG A 174 37.30 -2.88 -44.74
CA ARG A 174 37.47 -1.76 -45.66
C ARG A 174 38.62 -2.03 -46.62
N ASN A 175 38.38 -1.85 -47.91
CA ASN A 175 39.39 -1.70 -48.94
C ASN A 175 39.36 -0.25 -49.48
N SER A 176 40.16 0.08 -50.50
CA SER A 176 40.12 1.40 -51.14
C SER A 176 38.70 1.76 -51.60
N ASP A 177 38.04 0.85 -52.34
CA ASP A 177 36.84 1.18 -53.11
C ASP A 177 35.53 0.77 -52.43
N VAL A 178 35.59 -0.21 -51.51
CA VAL A 178 34.41 -0.84 -50.88
C VAL A 178 34.63 -0.95 -49.38
N SER A 179 33.56 -0.79 -48.62
CA SER A 179 33.50 -1.15 -47.21
C SER A 179 32.24 -1.94 -46.88
N ALA A 180 32.36 -2.81 -45.88
CA ALA A 180 31.31 -3.66 -45.37
C ALA A 180 31.30 -3.61 -43.84
N ALA A 181 30.10 -3.63 -43.26
CA ALA A 181 29.91 -3.72 -41.83
C ALA A 181 28.86 -4.80 -41.50
N LEU A 182 29.09 -5.55 -40.43
CA LEU A 182 28.24 -6.62 -39.97
C LEU A 182 28.15 -6.55 -38.44
N THR A 183 26.93 -6.40 -37.93
CA THR A 183 26.64 -6.23 -36.51
C THR A 183 25.67 -7.30 -36.05
N PHE A 184 26.00 -7.94 -34.93
CA PHE A 184 25.15 -8.91 -34.26
C PHE A 184 24.89 -8.47 -32.83
N LEU A 185 23.61 -8.48 -32.44
CA LEU A 185 23.16 -8.19 -31.09
C LEU A 185 22.01 -9.14 -30.72
N GLU A 186 22.13 -9.81 -29.59
CA GLU A 186 21.03 -10.52 -28.95
C GLU A 186 20.84 -9.92 -27.55
N THR A 187 19.60 -9.58 -27.21
CA THR A 187 19.24 -8.97 -25.94
C THR A 187 18.14 -9.77 -25.28
N GLU A 188 18.35 -10.12 -24.01
CA GLU A 188 17.33 -10.71 -23.14
C GLU A 188 17.13 -9.80 -21.94
N GLY A 189 15.87 -9.48 -21.64
CA GLY A 189 15.47 -8.68 -20.50
C GLY A 189 14.38 -9.39 -19.70
N LEU A 190 14.54 -9.44 -18.38
CA LEU A 190 13.53 -9.93 -17.45
C LEU A 190 13.32 -8.87 -16.37
N SER A 191 12.07 -8.41 -16.22
CA SER A 191 11.64 -7.58 -15.10
C SER A 191 10.51 -8.29 -14.34
N ARG A 192 10.48 -8.12 -13.03
CA ARG A 192 9.44 -8.65 -12.15
C ARG A 192 9.05 -7.59 -11.14
N THR A 193 7.77 -7.23 -11.12
CA THR A 193 7.17 -6.36 -10.10
C THR A 193 6.30 -7.21 -9.17
N LEU A 194 6.46 -7.05 -7.87
CA LEU A 194 5.56 -7.59 -6.85
C LEU A 194 5.21 -6.46 -5.87
N ALA A 195 3.92 -6.15 -5.74
CA ALA A 195 3.42 -5.19 -4.77
C ALA A 195 2.31 -5.84 -3.93
N GLU A 196 2.45 -5.75 -2.60
CA GLU A 196 1.53 -6.35 -1.63
C GLU A 196 0.98 -5.31 -0.62
N PRO A 197 0.18 -4.33 -1.05
CA PRO A 197 -0.40 -3.35 -0.12
C PRO A 197 -1.41 -4.01 0.82
N ARG A 198 -1.36 -3.61 2.10
CA ARG A 198 -2.25 -4.06 3.17
C ARG A 198 -2.85 -2.84 3.85
N LEU A 199 -4.18 -2.82 4.01
CA LEU A 199 -4.88 -1.73 4.70
C LEU A 199 -6.05 -2.27 5.53
N VAL A 200 -6.31 -1.67 6.69
CA VAL A 200 -7.40 -2.05 7.60
C VAL A 200 -8.43 -0.92 7.66
N THR A 201 -9.72 -1.27 7.61
CA THR A 201 -10.82 -0.31 7.83
C THR A 201 -12.01 -0.99 8.51
N GLN A 202 -13.00 -0.21 8.94
CA GLN A 202 -14.24 -0.72 9.50
C GLN A 202 -15.22 -1.13 8.39
N SER A 203 -16.06 -2.13 8.65
CA SER A 203 -17.21 -2.47 7.79
C SER A 203 -18.05 -1.22 7.49
N GLY A 204 -18.32 -0.97 6.21
CA GLY A 204 -19.05 0.18 5.68
C GLY A 204 -18.21 1.45 5.47
N GLN A 205 -16.92 1.48 5.84
CA GLN A 205 -16.07 2.66 5.70
C GLN A 205 -15.04 2.50 4.57
N GLU A 206 -14.97 3.49 3.68
CA GLU A 206 -13.92 3.54 2.66
C GLU A 206 -12.57 3.87 3.32
N ALA A 207 -11.51 3.20 2.86
CA ALA A 207 -10.14 3.56 3.22
C ALA A 207 -9.24 3.57 1.99
N SER A 208 -8.28 4.48 1.99
CA SER A 208 -7.28 4.66 0.96
C SER A 208 -5.86 4.52 1.53
N PHE A 209 -4.97 4.00 0.70
CA PHE A 209 -3.53 3.88 0.95
C PHE A 209 -2.78 4.19 -0.33
N LEU A 210 -1.71 4.98 -0.22
CA LEU A 210 -0.78 5.26 -1.30
C LEU A 210 0.64 5.13 -0.75
N ALA A 211 1.44 4.28 -1.39
CA ALA A 211 2.88 4.18 -1.14
C ALA A 211 3.63 4.53 -2.43
N GLY A 212 4.27 5.70 -2.43
CA GLY A 212 4.95 6.22 -3.61
C GLY A 212 5.35 7.68 -3.44
N GLY A 213 5.17 8.47 -4.49
CA GLY A 213 5.50 9.90 -4.49
C GLY A 213 4.76 10.66 -5.57
N GLU A 214 5.07 11.94 -5.69
CA GLU A 214 4.47 12.85 -6.66
C GLU A 214 5.52 13.34 -7.66
N PHE A 215 5.13 13.49 -8.92
CA PHE A 215 5.94 14.12 -9.95
C PHE A 215 5.34 15.48 -10.34
N PRO A 216 6.09 16.59 -10.29
CA PRO A 216 5.61 17.90 -10.73
C PRO A 216 5.58 18.01 -12.26
N ILE A 217 4.41 18.26 -12.82
CA ILE A 217 4.17 18.48 -14.25
C ILE A 217 3.92 19.97 -14.45
N GLN A 218 4.70 20.61 -15.32
CA GLN A 218 4.52 22.01 -15.67
C GLN A 218 3.38 22.15 -16.70
N ARG A 219 2.38 22.96 -16.39
CA ARG A 219 1.25 23.27 -17.27
C ARG A 219 1.33 24.75 -17.67
N LEU A 220 1.37 25.04 -18.97
CA LEU A 220 1.26 26.41 -19.47
C LEU A 220 -0.21 26.86 -19.38
N GLN A 221 -0.46 27.98 -18.72
CA GLN A 221 -1.78 28.60 -18.64
C GLN A 221 -1.92 29.71 -19.70
N GLU A 222 -3.15 30.13 -20.02
CA GLU A 222 -3.45 30.99 -21.19
C GLU A 222 -2.77 32.38 -21.15
N GLU A 223 -2.31 32.84 -19.98
CA GLU A 223 -1.59 34.12 -19.79
C GLU A 223 -0.05 33.98 -19.71
N GLY A 224 0.50 32.80 -19.99
CA GLY A 224 1.95 32.55 -19.93
C GLY A 224 2.51 32.26 -18.53
N THR A 225 1.64 32.22 -17.52
CA THR A 225 1.97 31.69 -16.18
C THR A 225 2.22 30.18 -16.25
N ILE A 226 3.26 29.70 -15.57
CA ILE A 226 3.55 28.28 -15.41
C ILE A 226 2.87 27.80 -14.13
N ASP A 227 1.89 26.90 -14.27
CA ASP A 227 1.27 26.18 -13.18
C ASP A 227 2.00 24.83 -12.95
N ILE A 228 1.99 24.31 -11.72
CA ILE A 228 2.67 23.05 -11.36
C ILE A 228 1.64 22.07 -10.79
N GLU A 229 1.30 21.08 -11.60
CA GLU A 229 0.38 19.99 -11.26
C GLU A 229 1.16 18.78 -10.75
N PHE A 230 0.91 18.35 -9.51
CA PHE A 230 1.54 17.16 -8.94
C PHE A 230 0.76 15.90 -9.32
N LYS A 231 1.44 14.92 -9.91
CA LYS A 231 0.86 13.64 -10.30
C LYS A 231 1.45 12.50 -9.48
N GLU A 232 0.60 11.83 -8.73
CA GLU A 232 0.95 10.66 -7.92
C GLU A 232 1.41 9.47 -8.77
N PHE A 233 2.40 8.74 -8.25
CA PHE A 233 2.81 7.42 -8.72
C PHE A 233 3.18 6.52 -7.53
N GLY A 234 3.24 5.22 -7.75
CA GLY A 234 3.43 4.20 -6.72
C GLY A 234 2.29 3.19 -6.66
N VAL A 235 2.13 2.55 -5.50
CA VAL A 235 1.12 1.52 -5.24
C VAL A 235 -0.04 2.15 -4.48
N GLY A 236 -1.22 2.17 -5.10
CA GLY A 236 -2.46 2.68 -4.53
C GLY A 236 -3.46 1.55 -4.22
N LEU A 237 -4.22 1.73 -3.14
CA LEU A 237 -5.34 0.86 -2.78
C LEU A 237 -6.46 1.72 -2.20
N VAL A 238 -7.62 1.74 -2.86
CA VAL A 238 -8.87 2.23 -2.25
C VAL A 238 -9.83 1.06 -2.15
N PHE A 239 -10.45 0.86 -0.97
CA PHE A 239 -11.45 -0.18 -0.80
C PHE A 239 -12.54 0.17 0.23
N THR A 240 -13.70 -0.44 0.05
CA THR A 240 -14.84 -0.38 0.98
C THR A 240 -15.32 -1.81 1.26
N PRO A 241 -15.07 -2.36 2.46
CA PRO A 241 -15.60 -3.65 2.86
C PRO A 241 -16.99 -3.49 3.49
N VAL A 242 -17.86 -4.47 3.29
CA VAL A 242 -19.13 -4.63 4.01
C VAL A 242 -19.26 -6.10 4.38
N VAL A 243 -19.21 -6.40 5.67
CA VAL A 243 -19.42 -7.76 6.17
C VAL A 243 -20.92 -8.05 6.19
N LEU A 244 -21.30 -9.21 5.66
CA LEU A 244 -22.68 -9.67 5.52
C LEU A 244 -23.06 -10.64 6.65
N SER A 245 -24.37 -10.79 6.88
CA SER A 245 -24.92 -11.65 7.96
C SER A 245 -24.63 -13.15 7.79
N ASP A 246 -24.16 -13.58 6.63
CA ASP A 246 -23.75 -14.96 6.32
C ASP A 246 -22.23 -15.19 6.44
N GLY A 247 -21.49 -14.20 6.95
CA GLY A 247 -20.03 -14.27 7.14
C GLY A 247 -19.22 -13.99 5.87
N ARG A 248 -19.85 -13.65 4.74
CA ARG A 248 -19.13 -13.16 3.55
C ARG A 248 -18.78 -11.68 3.69
N ILE A 249 -17.70 -11.29 3.06
CA ILE A 249 -17.23 -9.91 2.99
C ILE A 249 -17.44 -9.43 1.55
N SER A 250 -18.33 -8.45 1.38
CA SER A 250 -18.52 -7.74 0.12
C SER A 250 -17.49 -6.62 0.03
N LEU A 251 -16.61 -6.67 -0.97
CA LEU A 251 -15.52 -5.72 -1.17
C LEU A 251 -15.78 -4.93 -2.45
N ARG A 252 -15.90 -3.60 -2.36
CA ARG A 252 -15.57 -2.71 -3.48
C ARG A 252 -14.08 -2.42 -3.40
N VAL A 253 -13.34 -2.61 -4.49
CA VAL A 253 -11.89 -2.46 -4.51
C VAL A 253 -11.41 -1.79 -5.80
N GLN A 254 -10.56 -0.77 -5.63
CA GLN A 254 -9.87 -0.04 -6.69
C GLN A 254 -8.36 -0.04 -6.41
N PRO A 255 -7.64 -1.12 -6.75
CA PRO A 255 -6.21 -1.19 -6.56
C PRO A 255 -5.48 -0.64 -7.80
N SER A 256 -4.35 0.03 -7.61
CA SER A 256 -3.54 0.61 -8.69
C SER A 256 -2.03 0.45 -8.46
N VAL A 257 -1.29 0.35 -9.55
CA VAL A 257 0.18 0.41 -9.57
C VAL A 257 0.60 1.32 -10.72
N SER A 258 1.29 2.41 -10.40
CA SER A 258 1.77 3.42 -11.35
C SER A 258 3.28 3.56 -11.23
N GLU A 259 4.00 3.32 -12.31
CA GLU A 259 5.46 3.38 -12.37
C GLU A 259 5.90 4.47 -13.36
N VAL A 260 6.95 5.22 -13.04
CA VAL A 260 7.60 6.13 -14.00
C VAL A 260 8.43 5.29 -14.97
N SER A 261 8.00 5.21 -16.21
CA SER A 261 8.62 4.36 -17.25
C SER A 261 9.72 5.07 -18.04
N GLY A 262 9.86 6.38 -17.90
CA GLY A 262 10.88 7.18 -18.58
C GLY A 262 10.57 8.67 -18.53
N ILE A 263 11.50 9.49 -19.02
CA ILE A 263 11.33 10.93 -19.19
C ILE A 263 11.64 11.26 -20.65
N THR A 264 10.69 11.86 -21.35
CA THR A 264 10.89 12.39 -22.71
C THR A 264 11.07 13.90 -22.62
N ALA A 265 12.11 14.45 -23.25
CA ALA A 265 12.21 15.88 -23.48
C ALA A 265 11.59 16.20 -24.84
N ILE A 266 10.60 17.11 -24.89
CA ILE A 266 10.22 17.74 -26.15
C ILE A 266 11.13 18.95 -26.34
N SER A 267 11.97 18.92 -27.38
CA SER A 267 12.76 20.07 -27.79
C SER A 267 11.86 21.10 -28.47
N GLY A 268 11.20 21.95 -27.68
CA GLY A 268 10.60 23.18 -28.19
C GLY A 268 11.67 24.07 -28.81
N GLY A 269 11.36 24.74 -29.93
CA GLY A 269 12.32 25.43 -30.81
C GLY A 269 13.12 26.61 -30.21
N ASN A 270 13.10 26.79 -28.89
CA ASN A 270 14.00 27.66 -28.11
C ASN A 270 14.27 27.02 -26.73
N GLN A 271 15.21 26.07 -26.69
CA GLN A 271 16.06 25.68 -25.54
C GLN A 271 15.43 25.30 -24.16
N VAL A 272 14.11 25.27 -24.00
CA VAL A 272 13.45 24.76 -22.78
C VAL A 272 13.13 23.27 -22.95
N ASN A 273 14.03 22.41 -22.46
CA ASN A 273 13.74 20.98 -22.30
C ASN A 273 12.78 20.78 -21.14
N ILE A 274 11.48 20.65 -21.42
CA ILE A 274 10.49 20.26 -20.41
C ILE A 274 10.55 18.72 -20.25
N PRO A 275 10.96 18.18 -19.08
CA PRO A 275 10.95 16.75 -18.84
C PRO A 275 9.51 16.27 -18.66
N LEU A 276 9.00 15.50 -19.63
CA LEU A 276 7.68 14.89 -19.59
C LEU A 276 7.81 13.44 -19.15
N PRO A 277 7.43 13.10 -17.91
CA PRO A 277 7.43 11.72 -17.43
C PRO A 277 6.37 10.89 -18.16
N GLN A 278 6.74 9.68 -18.56
CA GLN A 278 5.81 8.66 -19.01
C GLN A 278 5.44 7.77 -17.82
N PHE A 279 4.15 7.57 -17.58
CA PHE A 279 3.65 6.69 -16.53
C PHE A 279 3.02 5.44 -17.12
N VAL A 280 3.37 4.27 -16.58
CA VAL A 280 2.67 3.02 -16.86
C VAL A 280 1.81 2.68 -15.64
N THR A 281 0.50 2.89 -15.78
CA THR A 281 -0.48 2.67 -14.71
C THR A 281 -1.34 1.46 -15.02
N ARG A 282 -1.35 0.48 -14.09
CA ARG A 282 -2.38 -0.57 -14.02
C ARG A 282 -3.38 -0.13 -12.97
N LYS A 283 -4.67 -0.09 -13.31
CA LYS A 283 -5.78 0.16 -12.38
C LYS A 283 -6.95 -0.72 -12.78
N LEU A 284 -7.67 -1.24 -11.79
CA LEU A 284 -8.98 -1.86 -11.99
C LEU A 284 -9.97 -1.31 -10.96
N GLU A 285 -11.26 -1.54 -11.21
CA GLU A 285 -12.32 -1.31 -10.24
C GLU A 285 -13.29 -2.50 -10.33
N THR A 286 -13.63 -3.11 -9.18
CA THR A 286 -14.58 -4.21 -9.14
C THR A 286 -15.28 -4.30 -7.78
N THR A 287 -16.37 -5.06 -7.73
CA THR A 287 -17.05 -5.44 -6.49
C THR A 287 -17.20 -6.95 -6.45
N VAL A 288 -16.70 -7.58 -5.38
CA VAL A 288 -16.62 -9.05 -5.22
C VAL A 288 -17.07 -9.48 -3.83
N GLN A 289 -17.46 -10.74 -3.67
CA GLN A 289 -17.83 -11.33 -2.38
C GLN A 289 -17.02 -12.60 -2.13
N LEU A 290 -16.41 -12.69 -0.96
CA LEU A 290 -15.58 -13.82 -0.54
C LEU A 290 -15.62 -13.96 0.99
N TYR A 291 -15.33 -15.15 1.51
CA TYR A 291 -15.22 -15.38 2.95
C TYR A 291 -13.88 -14.87 3.51
N ASP A 292 -13.82 -14.72 4.83
CA ASP A 292 -12.59 -14.48 5.57
C ASP A 292 -11.46 -15.43 5.15
N GLY A 293 -10.28 -14.87 4.84
CA GLY A 293 -9.09 -15.61 4.41
C GLY A 293 -9.13 -16.25 3.01
N GLN A 294 -10.20 -16.09 2.23
CA GLN A 294 -10.24 -16.58 0.85
C GLN A 294 -9.52 -15.64 -0.11
N THR A 295 -8.71 -16.17 -1.02
CA THR A 295 -8.09 -15.40 -2.10
C THR A 295 -8.91 -15.48 -3.39
N LEU A 296 -9.19 -14.34 -4.02
CA LEU A 296 -9.81 -14.26 -5.34
C LEU A 296 -8.91 -13.51 -6.32
N ALA A 297 -8.66 -14.09 -7.50
CA ALA A 297 -8.05 -13.37 -8.62
C ALA A 297 -9.08 -12.41 -9.24
N LEU A 298 -8.75 -11.12 -9.27
CA LEU A 298 -9.61 -10.05 -9.81
C LEU A 298 -9.37 -9.80 -11.29
N ALA A 299 -8.12 -9.90 -11.73
CA ALA A 299 -7.72 -9.68 -13.11
C ALA A 299 -6.46 -10.48 -13.45
N GLY A 300 -6.35 -10.85 -14.72
CA GLY A 300 -5.13 -11.36 -15.32
C GLY A 300 -4.96 -10.78 -16.72
N LEU A 301 -3.72 -10.56 -17.14
CA LEU A 301 -3.37 -10.14 -18.49
C LEU A 301 -2.16 -10.97 -18.95
N LEU A 302 -2.29 -11.55 -20.14
CA LEU A 302 -1.20 -12.11 -20.92
C LEU A 302 -1.12 -11.31 -22.22
N GLN A 303 0.00 -10.65 -22.46
CA GLN A 303 0.26 -9.89 -23.69
C GLN A 303 1.55 -10.40 -24.33
N ASP A 304 1.51 -10.72 -25.62
CA ASP A 304 2.67 -11.12 -26.42
C ASP A 304 2.70 -10.24 -27.67
N SER A 305 3.75 -9.43 -27.80
CA SER A 305 3.94 -8.47 -28.88
C SER A 305 5.21 -8.82 -29.66
N VAL A 306 5.06 -9.32 -30.88
CA VAL A 306 6.16 -9.64 -31.78
C VAL A 306 6.25 -8.60 -32.89
N ARG A 307 7.44 -8.02 -33.07
CA ARG A 307 7.80 -7.12 -34.16
C ARG A 307 8.99 -7.71 -34.90
N GLU A 308 8.85 -7.90 -36.21
CA GLU A 308 9.94 -8.28 -37.10
C GLU A 308 10.07 -7.21 -38.20
N THR A 309 11.29 -6.72 -38.41
CA THR A 309 11.61 -5.69 -39.41
C THR A 309 12.74 -6.20 -40.29
N VAL A 310 12.49 -6.35 -41.59
CA VAL A 310 13.50 -6.78 -42.57
C VAL A 310 13.75 -5.66 -43.59
N THR A 311 14.96 -5.11 -43.56
CA THR A 311 15.43 -4.09 -44.51
C THR A 311 16.48 -4.76 -45.41
N LYS A 312 16.26 -4.81 -46.72
CA LYS A 312 17.13 -5.55 -47.65
C LYS A 312 17.44 -4.79 -48.93
N ILE A 313 18.60 -5.07 -49.51
CA ILE A 313 18.92 -4.67 -50.88
C ILE A 313 18.09 -5.52 -51.85
N PRO A 314 17.32 -4.92 -52.80
CA PRO A 314 16.56 -5.68 -53.79
C PRO A 314 17.43 -6.67 -54.58
N PHE A 315 16.86 -7.82 -54.91
CA PHE A 315 17.54 -8.98 -55.52
C PHE A 315 18.62 -9.65 -54.64
N LEU A 316 19.59 -8.89 -54.13
CA LEU A 316 20.75 -9.44 -53.40
C LEU A 316 20.37 -10.02 -52.04
N GLY A 317 19.45 -9.37 -51.31
CA GLY A 317 18.95 -9.85 -50.01
C GLY A 317 18.09 -11.11 -50.05
N ASP A 318 17.70 -11.58 -51.25
CA ASP A 318 16.89 -12.78 -51.47
C ASP A 318 17.71 -13.98 -52.00
N ILE A 319 19.01 -13.81 -52.23
CA ILE A 319 19.90 -14.90 -52.66
C ILE A 319 19.99 -15.96 -51.55
N PRO A 320 19.75 -17.25 -51.81
CA PRO A 320 19.95 -18.30 -50.81
C PRO A 320 21.39 -18.30 -50.26
N ILE A 321 21.55 -18.55 -48.96
CA ILE A 321 22.83 -18.57 -48.23
C ILE A 321 23.50 -17.18 -48.10
N LEU A 322 23.56 -16.38 -49.17
CA LEU A 322 24.25 -15.08 -49.19
C LEU A 322 23.37 -13.88 -48.80
N GLY A 323 22.05 -13.98 -48.97
CA GLY A 323 21.09 -12.91 -48.68
C GLY A 323 21.18 -12.27 -47.28
N PRO A 324 21.52 -13.00 -46.20
CA PRO A 324 21.83 -12.42 -44.89
C PRO A 324 22.92 -11.34 -44.89
N LEU A 325 23.88 -11.38 -45.83
CA LEU A 325 24.92 -10.35 -45.97
C LEU A 325 24.42 -9.05 -46.65
N PHE A 326 23.21 -9.08 -47.22
CA PHE A 326 22.60 -7.97 -47.97
C PHE A 326 21.25 -7.54 -47.37
N ARG A 327 20.98 -7.95 -46.12
CA ARG A 327 19.79 -7.55 -45.36
C ARG A 327 20.08 -7.36 -43.87
N SER A 328 19.39 -6.41 -43.29
CA SER A 328 19.20 -6.22 -41.87
C SER A 328 17.87 -6.88 -41.44
N THR A 329 17.85 -7.53 -40.29
CA THR A 329 16.69 -8.23 -39.71
C THR A 329 16.70 -7.99 -38.21
N GLY A 330 15.76 -7.18 -37.74
CA GLY A 330 15.51 -6.95 -36.32
C GLY A 330 14.25 -7.68 -35.87
N TYR A 331 14.37 -8.50 -34.84
CA TYR A 331 13.28 -9.23 -34.20
C TYR A 331 13.16 -8.79 -32.74
N GLN A 332 11.97 -8.45 -32.30
CA GLN A 332 11.67 -8.03 -30.93
C GLN A 332 10.40 -8.73 -30.45
N GLN A 333 10.48 -9.47 -29.35
CA GLN A 333 9.33 -10.08 -28.66
C GLN A 333 9.22 -9.56 -27.23
N GLU A 334 8.10 -8.93 -26.91
CA GLU A 334 7.77 -8.46 -25.56
C GLU A 334 6.58 -9.25 -25.02
N LYS A 335 6.80 -9.93 -23.89
CA LYS A 335 5.78 -10.70 -23.15
C LYS A 335 5.54 -10.07 -21.79
N THR A 336 4.27 -9.86 -21.43
CA THR A 336 3.85 -9.36 -20.12
C THR A 336 2.79 -10.27 -19.54
N ASP A 337 3.09 -10.85 -18.37
CA ASP A 337 2.19 -11.63 -17.53
C ASP A 337 1.84 -10.80 -16.29
N LEU A 338 0.56 -10.52 -16.04
CA LEU A 338 0.06 -9.81 -14.86
C LEU A 338 -1.05 -10.63 -14.18
N LEU A 339 -0.99 -10.71 -12.85
CA LEU A 339 -2.05 -11.24 -11.99
C LEU A 339 -2.32 -10.24 -10.86
N VAL A 340 -3.60 -9.97 -10.61
CA VAL A 340 -4.07 -9.18 -9.46
C VAL A 340 -5.02 -10.03 -8.64
N SER A 341 -4.73 -10.23 -7.35
CA SER A 341 -5.56 -11.01 -6.43
C SER A 341 -5.78 -10.29 -5.10
N VAL A 342 -6.88 -10.60 -4.41
CA VAL A 342 -7.21 -10.03 -3.10
C VAL A 342 -7.60 -11.10 -2.09
N THR A 343 -7.28 -10.84 -0.82
CA THR A 343 -7.62 -11.66 0.34
C THR A 343 -8.05 -10.74 1.49
N PRO A 344 -9.33 -10.74 1.91
CA PRO A 344 -9.77 -10.04 3.10
C PRO A 344 -9.54 -10.90 4.34
N HIS A 345 -9.29 -10.24 5.46
CA HIS A 345 -9.23 -10.85 6.78
C HIS A 345 -10.08 -10.05 7.77
N LEU A 346 -10.90 -10.72 8.56
CA LEU A 346 -11.44 -10.15 9.79
C LEU A 346 -10.31 -10.07 10.81
N VAL A 347 -10.08 -8.89 11.39
CA VAL A 347 -8.96 -8.63 12.29
C VAL A 347 -9.37 -7.96 13.59
N GLU A 348 -8.63 -8.24 14.65
CA GLU A 348 -8.83 -7.64 15.98
C GLU A 348 -7.63 -6.74 16.33
N PRO A 349 -7.84 -5.65 17.11
CA PRO A 349 -6.74 -4.83 17.61
C PRO A 349 -5.81 -5.61 18.56
N MET A 350 -4.50 -5.51 18.35
CA MET A 350 -3.48 -6.06 19.24
C MET A 350 -3.11 -5.09 20.37
N GLN A 351 -2.51 -5.60 21.45
CA GLN A 351 -1.99 -4.78 22.54
C GLN A 351 -0.69 -4.06 22.11
N LYS A 352 -0.44 -2.88 22.69
CA LYS A 352 0.68 -2.00 22.31
C LYS A 352 2.05 -2.69 22.34
N ASP A 353 2.30 -3.50 23.37
CA ASP A 353 3.63 -4.07 23.65
C ASP A 353 4.00 -5.26 22.76
N GLU A 354 3.05 -5.75 21.94
CA GLU A 354 3.25 -6.80 20.94
C GLU A 354 3.72 -6.22 19.57
N LEU A 355 3.57 -4.91 19.36
CA LEU A 355 3.85 -4.27 18.08
C LEU A 355 5.34 -3.97 17.91
N ARG A 356 5.95 -4.59 16.89
CA ARG A 356 7.35 -4.34 16.49
C ARG A 356 7.40 -3.47 15.24
N TYR A 357 8.08 -2.33 15.32
CA TYR A 357 8.23 -1.41 14.18
C TYR A 357 9.48 -1.75 13.34
N PRO A 358 9.43 -1.57 12.00
CA PRO A 358 10.63 -1.59 11.16
C PRO A 358 11.68 -0.61 11.70
N GLY A 359 12.94 -1.05 11.81
CA GLY A 359 14.03 -0.22 12.35
C GLY A 359 14.02 0.00 13.87
N GLN A 360 13.09 -0.57 14.64
CA GLN A 360 13.03 -0.38 16.11
C GLN A 360 14.30 -0.84 16.84
N ASN A 361 15.02 -1.83 16.29
CA ASN A 361 16.28 -2.35 16.81
C ASN A 361 17.50 -1.80 16.04
N PHE A 362 17.34 -0.75 15.23
CA PHE A 362 18.46 -0.15 14.49
C PHE A 362 19.46 0.49 15.45
N VAL A 363 20.69 0.01 15.42
CA VAL A 363 21.83 0.60 16.12
C VAL A 363 22.72 1.24 15.06
N PRO A 364 22.98 2.56 15.10
CA PRO A 364 23.89 3.19 14.15
C PRO A 364 25.30 2.61 14.33
N PRO A 365 26.00 2.22 13.24
CA PRO A 365 27.35 1.67 13.32
C PRO A 365 28.32 2.74 13.81
N ASN A 366 29.29 2.32 14.62
CA ASN A 366 30.42 3.21 14.95
C ASN A 366 31.37 3.36 13.74
N TRP A 367 32.28 4.33 13.79
CA TRP A 367 33.16 4.65 12.66
C TRP A 367 33.97 3.44 12.14
N PHE A 368 34.40 2.55 13.04
CA PHE A 368 35.19 1.36 12.69
C PHE A 368 34.31 0.30 12.04
N GLU A 369 33.10 0.07 12.59
CA GLU A 369 32.11 -0.83 11.99
C GLU A 369 31.69 -0.34 10.59
N PHE A 370 31.51 0.95 10.40
CA PHE A 370 31.10 1.54 9.12
C PHE A 370 32.24 1.52 8.08
N TYR A 371 33.39 2.13 8.40
CA TYR A 371 34.47 2.33 7.43
C TYR A 371 35.42 1.13 7.27
N LEU A 372 35.59 0.29 8.29
CA LEU A 372 36.51 -0.86 8.24
C LEU A 372 35.78 -2.21 8.13
N GLU A 373 34.70 -2.42 8.89
CA GLU A 373 33.90 -3.65 8.75
C GLU A 373 32.86 -3.57 7.61
N GLY A 374 32.62 -2.39 7.03
CA GLY A 374 31.66 -2.19 5.92
C GLY A 374 30.19 -2.33 6.33
N ARG A 375 29.87 -2.17 7.62
CA ARG A 375 28.54 -2.47 8.18
C ARG A 375 27.66 -1.24 8.27
N LEU A 376 26.42 -1.39 7.82
CA LEU A 376 25.38 -0.36 7.85
C LEU A 376 24.62 -0.31 9.20
N GLU A 377 24.79 -1.34 10.04
CA GLU A 377 24.20 -1.45 11.38
C GLU A 377 25.27 -1.90 12.39
N GLY A 378 25.32 -1.23 13.54
CA GLY A 378 26.23 -1.54 14.64
C GLY A 378 25.83 -2.80 15.41
N ARG A 379 26.76 -3.40 16.15
CA ARG A 379 26.41 -4.51 17.06
C ARG A 379 25.51 -3.96 18.19
N PRO A 380 24.42 -4.66 18.57
CA PRO A 380 23.71 -4.35 19.81
C PRO A 380 24.69 -4.37 20.98
N ALA A 381 24.62 -3.37 21.86
CA ALA A 381 25.43 -3.38 23.06
C ALA A 381 25.10 -4.64 23.89
N PRO A 382 26.10 -5.35 24.43
CA PRO A 382 25.83 -6.48 25.31
C PRO A 382 25.01 -5.99 26.49
N GLN A 383 23.82 -6.57 26.66
CA GLN A 383 22.95 -6.22 27.79
C GLN A 383 23.72 -6.52 29.08
N PRO A 384 23.79 -5.59 30.05
CA PRO A 384 24.35 -5.91 31.34
C PRO A 384 23.50 -7.03 31.94
N MET A 385 24.11 -8.20 32.15
CA MET A 385 23.45 -9.29 32.87
C MET A 385 23.02 -8.73 34.23
N ALA A 386 21.72 -8.73 34.50
CA ALA A 386 21.23 -8.43 35.82
C ALA A 386 21.89 -9.42 36.78
N MET A 387 22.75 -8.93 37.67
CA MET A 387 23.29 -9.74 38.73
C MET A 387 22.10 -10.19 39.57
N ALA A 388 21.89 -11.51 39.66
CA ALA A 388 20.97 -12.06 40.62
C ALA A 388 21.49 -11.66 42.01
N GLU A 389 20.73 -10.82 42.72
CA GLU A 389 20.94 -10.61 44.14
C GLU A 389 20.46 -11.87 44.87
N ASP A 390 21.29 -12.91 44.84
CA ASP A 390 21.17 -14.07 45.72
C ASP A 390 21.34 -13.57 47.16
N THR A 391 20.21 -13.22 47.77
CA THR A 391 20.12 -12.75 49.15
C THR A 391 20.23 -13.97 50.08
N GLU A 392 21.43 -14.54 50.16
CA GLU A 392 21.73 -15.54 51.21
C GLU A 392 21.89 -14.83 52.55
N THR A 393 20.85 -14.94 53.38
CA THR A 393 20.95 -14.64 54.81
C THR A 393 21.87 -15.65 55.47
N MET A 394 23.08 -15.23 55.86
CA MET A 394 23.95 -16.02 56.74
C MET A 394 24.03 -15.41 58.13
N GLU A 395 24.01 -16.29 59.13
CA GLU A 395 23.85 -15.97 60.54
C GLU A 395 25.10 -15.31 61.17
N GLU A 396 24.84 -14.65 62.27
CA GLU A 396 25.76 -14.00 63.20
C GLU A 396 26.66 -15.01 63.93
N THR A 397 27.99 -14.85 63.82
CA THR A 397 28.93 -15.26 64.87
C THR A 397 30.05 -14.24 65.02
N GLU A 398 30.16 -13.65 66.21
CA GLU A 398 31.25 -12.75 66.60
C GLU A 398 32.57 -13.51 66.83
N ASP A 399 33.72 -12.95 66.40
CA ASP A 399 34.93 -12.91 67.23
C ASP A 399 35.86 -11.76 66.78
N ALA A 400 36.73 -11.26 67.67
CA ALA A 400 37.32 -9.92 67.58
C ALA A 400 38.87 -9.86 67.51
N ALA A 401 39.44 -8.95 66.70
CA ALA A 401 40.86 -8.54 66.79
C ALA A 401 41.22 -7.17 66.12
N LEU A 402 41.05 -6.10 66.89
CA LEU A 402 41.77 -4.80 66.98
C LEU A 402 42.93 -4.37 66.01
N ILE A 403 42.77 -3.15 65.40
CA ILE A 403 43.74 -1.99 65.33
C ILE A 403 45.01 -2.08 64.41
N PRO A 404 45.57 -1.00 63.77
CA PRO A 404 45.09 0.35 63.34
C PRO A 404 45.41 0.81 61.88
N VAL A 405 44.78 1.94 61.52
CA VAL A 405 45.20 3.10 60.68
C VAL A 405 46.68 3.26 60.28
N ASP A 406 46.95 3.72 59.04
CA ASP A 406 47.97 4.74 58.75
C ASP A 406 47.54 5.71 57.60
N THR A 407 48.15 6.91 57.53
CA THR A 407 47.70 8.06 56.72
C THR A 407 48.86 8.81 56.03
N ALA A 408 48.92 8.80 54.69
CA ALA A 408 49.69 9.77 53.87
C ALA A 408 49.18 9.74 52.40
N THR A 409 48.90 10.80 51.64
CA THR A 409 49.42 12.19 51.49
C THR A 409 50.39 12.35 50.30
N THR A 410 49.91 12.96 49.20
CA THR A 410 50.70 13.71 48.18
C THR A 410 51.61 12.83 47.26
N THR A 411 51.92 13.09 45.98
CA THR A 411 52.05 14.36 45.23
C THR A 411 51.25 14.41 43.92
N SER A 412 51.73 15.10 42.87
CA SER A 412 50.84 15.88 41.98
C SER A 412 51.44 16.38 40.64
N PHE A 413 50.56 16.78 39.70
CA PHE A 413 50.81 17.51 38.42
C PHE A 413 51.45 16.69 37.28
N LEU A 414 51.27 16.98 35.98
CA LEU A 414 50.75 18.13 35.21
C LEU A 414 49.77 17.60 34.11
N GLY A 415 48.90 18.36 33.43
CA GLY A 415 48.59 19.79 33.43
C GLY A 415 48.00 20.21 32.05
N GLY A 416 47.17 21.27 32.00
CA GLY A 416 46.66 21.83 30.73
C GLY A 416 45.12 21.88 30.63
N GLY A 417 44.53 22.98 31.10
CA GLY A 417 43.13 23.32 30.83
C GLY A 417 43.02 24.70 30.18
N LEU A 418 41.83 25.03 29.67
CA LEU A 418 41.26 26.37 29.43
C LEU A 418 39.74 26.12 29.30
N GLU A 419 38.92 26.23 30.35
CA GLU A 419 38.45 27.47 31.02
C GLU A 419 37.19 28.05 30.36
N GLY A 420 36.14 28.29 31.16
CA GLY A 420 34.80 28.62 30.66
C GLY A 420 33.66 28.44 31.69
N GLN A 421 33.87 28.85 32.95
CA GLN A 421 32.79 28.91 33.93
C GLN A 421 31.85 30.08 33.63
N PHE A 422 30.54 29.85 33.69
CA PHE A 422 29.62 30.70 34.45
C PHE A 422 28.47 29.84 34.97
N GLY A 423 28.24 29.87 36.28
CA GLY A 423 27.08 29.24 36.89
C GLY A 423 26.33 30.26 37.74
N HIS A 424 25.06 29.97 38.03
CA HIS A 424 24.42 30.38 39.27
C HIS A 424 23.32 29.38 39.62
N SER A 425 23.40 28.78 40.81
CA SER A 425 22.25 28.15 41.45
C SER A 425 21.52 29.16 42.32
N ARG A 426 20.20 29.02 42.45
CA ARG A 426 19.49 29.42 43.68
C ARG A 426 18.41 28.39 44.01
N SER A 427 18.65 27.67 45.10
CA SER A 427 17.59 27.07 45.91
C SER A 427 16.85 28.17 46.67
N THR A 428 15.52 28.12 46.74
CA THR A 428 14.77 27.83 48.00
C THR A 428 13.25 27.89 47.81
N ILE A 429 12.57 26.82 48.27
CA ILE A 429 11.36 26.82 49.11
C ILE A 429 10.20 27.76 48.70
N ARG A 430 9.12 27.18 48.19
CA ARG A 430 7.92 26.92 49.04
C ARG A 430 7.09 25.77 48.50
#